data_AF-A0A2T6FLZ5-F1
#
_entry.id   AF-A0A2T6FLZ5-F1
#
_cell.length_a   1.000
_cell.length_b   1.000
_cell.length_c   1.000
_cell.angle_alpha   90.00
_cell.angle_beta   90.00
_cell.angle_gamma   90.00
#
_symmetry.space_group_name_H-M   'P 1'
#
loop_
_entity.id
_entity.type
_entity.pdbx_description
1 polymer ?
#
loop_
_entity_poly.entity_id
_entity_poly.type
_entity_poly.pdbx_seq_one_letter_code
_entity_poly.pdbx_strand_id
1 'polypeptide(L)'
;MTTYKDWSCWTYVLVDGYLASGGCILDFDFEKKWIQYQRYYQYPKEGQNINVPIEEAQFQEVWVDPERRSILEKEIIMGFDEAKVPESFIKLTDQDPKEYFGGIVTSDSTYLLRDEDV
;
A
#
# COMPACT_ATOMS: atom_id res chain seq x y z
N MET A 1 -8.51 -9.66 16.49
CA MET A 1 -7.32 -9.36 15.66
C MET A 1 -7.29 -7.86 15.42
N THR A 2 -6.26 -7.15 15.87
CA THR A 2 -6.10 -5.70 15.65
C THR A 2 -5.39 -5.51 14.32
N THR A 3 -5.97 -4.75 13.39
CA THR A 3 -5.28 -4.38 12.15
C THR A 3 -4.62 -3.03 12.33
N TYR A 4 -3.30 -3.00 12.28
CA TYR A 4 -2.52 -1.77 12.25
C TYR A 4 -2.41 -1.30 10.81
N LYS A 5 -2.80 -0.06 10.56
CA LYS A 5 -2.57 0.66 9.32
C LYS A 5 -1.55 1.75 9.61
N ASP A 6 -0.55 1.89 8.76
CA ASP A 6 0.39 3.00 8.81
C ASP A 6 0.34 3.79 7.50
N TRP A 7 1.25 4.77 7.36
CA TRP A 7 1.41 5.60 6.15
C TRP A 7 1.45 4.78 4.85
N SER A 8 1.97 3.54 4.87
CA SER A 8 2.09 2.70 3.67
C SER A 8 0.71 2.33 3.09
N CYS A 9 -0.33 2.27 3.93
CA CYS A 9 -1.70 1.92 3.52
C CYS A 9 -2.31 2.90 2.54
N TRP A 10 -1.80 4.14 2.51
CA TRP A 10 -2.28 5.21 1.65
C TRP A 10 -1.18 5.74 0.74
N THR A 11 -0.08 4.98 0.61
CA THR A 11 1.06 5.35 -0.22
C THR A 11 1.22 4.35 -1.35
N TYR A 12 1.54 4.89 -2.53
CA TYR A 12 1.63 4.17 -3.79
C TYR A 12 2.94 4.55 -4.47
N VAL A 13 3.81 3.58 -4.66
CA VAL A 13 5.18 3.79 -5.14
C VAL A 13 5.34 3.15 -6.50
N LEU A 14 5.65 3.95 -7.51
CA LEU A 14 5.85 3.49 -8.88
C LEU A 14 7.27 2.95 -9.06
N VAL A 15 7.36 1.68 -9.47
CA VAL A 15 8.60 0.94 -9.73
C VAL A 15 8.45 0.14 -11.01
N ASP A 16 9.14 0.56 -12.08
CA ASP A 16 9.26 -0.16 -13.37
C ASP A 16 7.90 -0.56 -13.96
N GLY A 17 6.93 0.37 -13.90
CA GLY A 17 5.57 0.16 -14.40
C GLY A 17 4.68 -0.67 -13.47
N TYR A 18 5.13 -0.96 -12.24
CA TYR A 18 4.32 -1.54 -11.18
C TYR A 18 4.08 -0.53 -10.06
N LEU A 19 2.87 -0.48 -9.51
CA LEU A 19 2.54 0.41 -8.41
C LEU A 19 2.45 -0.38 -7.09
N ALA A 20 3.53 -0.37 -6.31
CA ALA A 20 3.56 -0.98 -4.99
C ALA A 20 2.69 -0.17 -4.02
N SER A 21 1.86 -0.84 -3.21
CA SER A 21 0.98 -0.16 -2.26
C SER A 21 0.68 -0.99 -1.02
N GLY A 22 0.34 -0.31 0.09
CA GLY A 22 -0.08 -0.95 1.33
C GLY A 22 0.96 -1.88 1.91
N GLY A 23 0.49 -3.01 2.49
CA GLY A 23 1.35 -4.04 3.10
C GLY A 23 2.30 -4.76 2.13
N CYS A 24 2.35 -4.35 0.85
CA CYS A 24 3.38 -4.78 -0.09
C CYS A 24 4.67 -3.97 0.07
N ILE A 25 4.63 -2.78 0.67
CA ILE A 25 5.81 -1.97 0.97
C ILE A 25 6.41 -2.48 2.28
N LEU A 26 7.59 -3.08 2.22
CA LEU A 26 8.26 -3.67 3.38
C LEU A 26 9.25 -2.71 4.02
N ASP A 27 9.99 -1.98 3.19
CA ASP A 27 10.90 -0.93 3.61
C ASP A 27 10.98 0.15 2.53
N PHE A 28 11.32 1.36 2.96
CA PHE A 28 11.22 2.55 2.11
C PHE A 28 12.12 3.67 2.62
N ASP A 29 12.94 4.21 1.71
CA ASP A 29 13.84 5.34 1.94
C ASP A 29 13.64 6.38 0.83
N PHE A 30 12.94 7.46 1.17
CA PHE A 30 12.59 8.50 0.22
C PHE A 30 13.82 9.24 -0.31
N GLU A 31 14.77 9.59 0.58
CA GLU A 31 15.98 10.33 0.23
C GLU A 31 16.86 9.54 -0.73
N LYS A 32 16.99 8.24 -0.52
CA LYS A 32 17.75 7.33 -1.41
C LYS A 32 16.96 6.82 -2.60
N LYS A 33 15.71 7.27 -2.77
CA LYS A 33 14.77 6.78 -3.79
C LYS A 33 14.63 5.26 -3.82
N TRP A 34 14.75 4.61 -2.68
CA TRP A 34 14.84 3.16 -2.58
C TRP A 34 13.59 2.57 -1.91
N ILE A 35 13.21 1.38 -2.36
CA ILE A 35 12.09 0.63 -1.82
C ILE A 35 12.39 -0.87 -1.81
N GLN A 36 11.99 -1.55 -0.73
CA GLN A 36 11.84 -2.99 -0.67
C GLN A 36 10.35 -3.35 -0.64
N TYR A 37 9.91 -4.21 -1.54
CA TYR A 37 8.49 -4.50 -1.72
C TYR A 37 8.21 -5.93 -2.19
N GLN A 38 6.96 -6.36 -2.02
CA GLN A 38 6.43 -7.62 -2.55
C GLN A 38 5.57 -7.36 -3.78
N ARG A 39 5.95 -7.96 -4.91
CA ARG A 39 5.19 -7.82 -6.16
C ARG A 39 4.15 -8.92 -6.30
N TYR A 40 2.88 -8.57 -6.05
CA TYR A 40 1.77 -9.48 -6.34
C TYR A 40 1.41 -9.41 -7.82
N TYR A 41 1.71 -10.48 -8.55
CA TYR A 41 1.29 -10.58 -9.95
C TYR A 41 -0.19 -10.96 -10.11
N GLN A 42 -0.80 -11.56 -9.07
CA GLN A 42 -2.23 -11.91 -8.99
C GLN A 42 -2.65 -12.03 -7.52
N TYR A 43 -3.86 -11.58 -7.15
CA TYR A 43 -4.41 -11.86 -5.82
C TYR A 43 -4.47 -13.39 -5.61
N PRO A 44 -3.87 -13.92 -4.53
CA PRO A 44 -3.95 -15.35 -4.24
C PRO A 44 -5.40 -15.79 -4.15
N LYS A 45 -5.75 -16.90 -4.81
CA LYS A 45 -7.00 -17.59 -4.48
C LYS A 45 -6.88 -18.12 -3.05
N GLU A 46 -7.98 -18.07 -2.30
CA GLU A 46 -8.05 -18.50 -0.91
C GLU A 46 -7.46 -19.92 -0.76
N GLY A 47 -6.50 -20.09 0.17
CA GLY A 47 -5.82 -21.36 0.43
C GLY A 47 -4.52 -21.62 -0.36
N GLN A 48 -4.08 -20.70 -1.23
CA GLN A 48 -2.75 -20.79 -1.85
C GLN A 48 -1.68 -20.07 -1.02
N ASN A 49 -0.67 -20.82 -0.56
CA ASN A 49 0.59 -20.25 -0.09
C ASN A 49 1.39 -19.77 -1.30
N ILE A 50 1.27 -18.49 -1.62
CA ILE A 50 2.09 -17.85 -2.65
C ILE A 50 3.34 -17.33 -1.97
N ASN A 51 4.50 -17.87 -2.35
CA ASN A 51 5.78 -17.34 -1.91
C ASN A 51 6.07 -16.11 -2.78
N VAL A 52 5.69 -14.92 -2.29
CA VAL A 52 5.84 -13.67 -3.03
C VAL A 52 7.28 -13.22 -2.88
N PRO A 53 8.04 -13.07 -3.98
CA PRO A 53 9.41 -12.60 -3.91
C PRO A 53 9.46 -11.20 -3.30
N ILE A 54 10.46 -10.99 -2.45
CA ILE A 54 10.84 -9.66 -1.96
C ILE A 54 11.80 -9.08 -2.99
N GLU A 55 11.48 -7.90 -3.50
CA GLU A 55 12.26 -7.16 -4.48
C GLU A 55 12.77 -5.85 -3.86
N GLU A 56 13.91 -5.38 -4.35
CA GLU A 56 14.48 -4.08 -4.01
C GLU A 56 14.74 -3.29 -5.29
N ALA A 57 14.36 -2.01 -5.29
CA ALA A 57 14.46 -1.19 -6.49
C ALA A 57 14.61 0.30 -6.17
N GLN A 58 14.90 1.08 -7.21
CA GLN A 58 14.76 2.53 -7.19
C GLN A 58 13.36 2.90 -7.69
N PHE A 59 12.63 3.72 -6.93
CA PHE A 59 11.30 4.15 -7.35
C PHE A 59 11.37 5.39 -8.26
N GLN A 60 10.40 5.50 -9.17
CA GLN A 60 10.26 6.65 -10.05
C GLN A 60 9.41 7.75 -9.43
N GLU A 61 8.30 7.36 -8.81
CA GLU A 61 7.29 8.30 -8.29
C GLU A 61 6.66 7.79 -7.00
N VAL A 62 6.20 8.72 -6.17
CA VAL A 62 5.45 8.44 -4.95
C VAL A 62 4.15 9.22 -5.00
N TRP A 63 3.07 8.52 -4.72
CA TRP A 63 1.71 9.05 -4.71
C TRP A 63 1.05 8.71 -3.38
N VAL A 64 0.16 9.58 -2.91
CA VAL A 64 -0.57 9.39 -1.67
C VAL A 64 -2.07 9.63 -1.85
N ASP A 65 -2.89 8.85 -1.15
CA ASP A 65 -4.33 9.14 -1.02
C ASP A 65 -4.56 10.09 0.17
N PRO A 66 -4.81 11.39 -0.06
CA PRO A 66 -4.99 12.36 1.03
C PRO A 66 -6.22 12.05 1.89
N GLU A 67 -7.22 11.38 1.34
CA GLU A 67 -8.47 11.03 2.03
C GLU A 67 -8.34 9.79 2.93
N ARG A 68 -7.21 9.08 2.85
CA ARG A 68 -6.92 7.89 3.67
C ARG A 68 -7.98 6.80 3.55
N ARG A 69 -8.49 6.56 2.33
CA ARG A 69 -9.55 5.58 2.11
C ARG A 69 -9.03 4.18 2.44
N SER A 70 -9.82 3.44 3.20
CA SER A 70 -9.48 2.06 3.60
C SER A 70 -9.83 1.03 2.53
N ILE A 71 -10.73 1.38 1.62
CA ILE A 71 -11.19 0.56 0.51
C ILE A 71 -11.27 1.47 -0.71
N LEU A 72 -10.59 1.07 -1.78
CA LEU A 72 -10.68 1.74 -3.07
C LEU A 72 -11.69 1.00 -3.96
N GLU A 73 -12.28 1.74 -4.88
CA GLU A 73 -13.14 1.16 -5.90
C GLU A 73 -12.35 0.18 -6.77
N LYS A 74 -13.02 -0.86 -7.27
CA LYS A 74 -12.37 -1.94 -8.02
C LYS A 74 -11.65 -1.40 -9.26
N GLU A 75 -12.24 -0.42 -9.93
CA GLU A 75 -11.72 0.24 -11.11
C GLU A 75 -10.39 0.95 -10.82
N ILE A 76 -10.26 1.56 -9.65
CA ILE A 76 -9.03 2.18 -9.18
C ILE A 76 -7.95 1.11 -8.96
N ILE A 77 -8.30 0.02 -8.26
CA ILE A 77 -7.37 -1.09 -7.99
C ILE A 77 -6.87 -1.70 -9.29
N MET A 78 -7.77 -1.94 -10.26
CA MET A 78 -7.40 -2.45 -11.58
C MET A 78 -6.50 -1.48 -12.36
N GLY A 79 -6.66 -0.17 -12.16
CA GLY A 79 -5.78 0.84 -12.75
C GLY A 79 -4.33 0.73 -12.29
N PHE A 80 -4.07 0.24 -11.07
CA PHE A 80 -2.72 0.10 -10.54
C PHE A 80 -1.88 -0.95 -11.26
N ASP A 81 -2.49 -2.01 -11.78
CA ASP A 81 -1.82 -3.00 -12.63
C ASP A 81 -1.32 -2.39 -13.95
N GLU A 82 -1.92 -1.26 -14.37
CA GLU A 82 -1.53 -0.46 -15.53
C GLU A 82 -0.72 0.79 -15.14
N ALA A 83 -0.24 0.87 -13.89
CA ALA A 83 0.44 2.04 -13.33
C ALA A 83 -0.36 3.36 -13.42
N LYS A 84 -1.70 3.28 -13.47
CA LYS A 84 -2.59 4.44 -13.47
C LYS A 84 -2.94 4.83 -12.04
N VAL A 85 -2.66 6.09 -11.70
CA VAL A 85 -2.99 6.66 -10.39
C VAL A 85 -4.22 7.57 -10.53
N PRO A 86 -5.22 7.48 -9.62
CA PRO A 86 -6.39 8.36 -9.63
C PRO A 86 -6.04 9.84 -9.53
N GLU A 87 -6.80 10.70 -10.19
CA GLU A 87 -6.63 12.17 -10.12
C GLU A 87 -6.79 12.73 -8.70
N SER A 88 -7.55 12.05 -7.84
CA SER A 88 -7.71 12.44 -6.43
C SER A 88 -6.44 12.25 -5.59
N PHE A 89 -5.45 11.52 -6.09
CA PHE A 89 -4.21 11.27 -5.36
C PHE A 89 -3.19 12.37 -5.63
N ILE A 90 -2.31 12.59 -4.67
CA ILE A 90 -1.30 13.64 -4.74
C ILE A 90 0.06 13.00 -4.99
N LYS A 91 0.78 13.51 -5.99
CA LYS A 91 2.19 13.16 -6.21
C LYS A 91 3.05 13.88 -5.20
N LEU A 92 3.89 13.16 -4.48
CA LEU A 92 4.92 13.75 -3.62
C LEU A 92 6.21 13.91 -4.42
N THR A 93 6.72 15.14 -4.51
CA THR A 93 7.95 15.46 -5.27
C THR A 93 9.17 15.68 -4.39
N ASP A 94 8.95 16.14 -3.16
CA ASP A 94 9.95 16.70 -2.26
C ASP A 94 9.65 16.41 -0.78
N GLN A 95 8.66 15.56 -0.51
CA GLN A 95 8.23 15.22 0.84
C GLN A 95 8.14 13.70 1.01
N ASP A 96 8.69 13.19 2.12
CA ASP A 96 8.56 11.78 2.49
C ASP A 96 7.08 11.48 2.87
N PRO A 97 6.44 10.44 2.32
CA PRO A 97 5.09 10.03 2.71
C PRO A 97 4.93 9.78 4.23
N LYS A 98 5.99 9.31 4.91
CA LYS A 98 6.00 9.16 6.38
C LYS A 98 5.79 10.51 7.06
N GLU A 99 6.44 11.56 6.57
CA GLU A 99 6.28 12.92 7.09
C GLU A 99 4.94 13.53 6.68
N TYR A 100 4.49 13.32 5.44
CA TYR A 100 3.19 13.77 4.94
C TYR A 100 2.04 13.28 5.81
N PHE A 101 2.09 12.00 6.20
CA PHE A 101 1.11 11.40 7.10
C PHE A 101 1.44 11.59 8.57
N GLY A 102 2.52 12.29 8.94
CA GLY A 102 2.88 12.55 10.34
C GLY A 102 3.23 11.29 11.14
N GLY A 103 3.78 10.25 10.49
CA GLY A 103 4.18 8.99 11.11
C GLY A 103 3.01 8.17 11.67
N ILE A 104 1.78 8.42 11.19
CA ILE A 104 0.57 7.84 11.75
C ILE A 104 0.57 6.32 11.63
N VAL A 105 0.31 5.67 12.77
CA VAL A 105 -0.13 4.28 12.87
C VAL A 105 -1.52 4.29 13.50
N THR A 106 -2.54 3.94 12.74
CA THR A 106 -3.91 3.73 13.24
C THR A 106 -4.14 2.25 13.54
N SER A 107 -4.54 1.92 14.76
CA SER A 107 -5.06 0.59 15.10
C SER A 107 -6.58 0.57 14.93
N ASP A 108 -7.09 -0.10 13.92
CA ASP A 108 -8.53 -0.37 13.83
C ASP A 108 -8.87 -1.63 14.64
N SER A 109 -10.02 -1.56 15.31
CA SER A 109 -10.45 -2.30 16.49
C SER A 109 -10.41 -3.84 16.43
N THR A 110 -10.31 -4.46 17.61
CA THR A 110 -10.53 -5.87 17.89
C THR A 110 -11.85 -6.36 17.27
N TYR A 111 -11.80 -7.34 16.36
CA TYR A 111 -12.98 -8.15 16.03
C TYR A 111 -13.57 -8.72 17.34
N LEU A 112 -14.70 -8.18 17.81
CA LEU A 112 -15.59 -8.94 18.68
C LEU A 112 -16.14 -10.05 17.79
N LEU A 113 -15.63 -11.27 17.98
CA LEU A 113 -16.35 -12.46 17.57
C LEU A 113 -17.76 -12.29 18.16
N ARG A 114 -18.77 -12.14 17.31
CA ARG A 114 -20.14 -12.37 17.79
C ARG A 114 -20.17 -13.84 18.19
N ASP A 115 -20.23 -14.08 19.50
CA ASP A 115 -20.71 -15.33 20.06
C ASP A 115 -22.19 -15.48 19.67
N GLU A 116 -22.45 -15.82 18.41
CA GLU A 116 -23.75 -16.32 17.98
C GLU A 116 -23.48 -17.48 17.02
N ASP A 117 -23.10 -18.63 17.59
CA ASP A 117 -23.37 -19.98 17.07
C ASP A 117 -22.99 -21.03 18.15
N VAL A 118 -23.73 -21.02 19.27
CA VAL A 118 -23.84 -22.16 20.21
C VAL A 118 -25.22 -22.77 20.08
#